data_AF-I6AN58-F1
#
_entry.id   AF-I6AN58-F1
#
_cell.length_a   1.000
_cell.length_b   1.000
_cell.length_c   1.000
_cell.angle_alpha   90.00
_cell.angle_beta   90.00
_cell.angle_gamma   90.00
#
_symmetry.space_group_name_H-M   'P 1'
#
loop_
_entity.id
_entity.type
_entity.pdbx_description
1 polymer ?
#
loop_
_entity_poly.entity_id
_entity_poly.type
_entity_poly.pdbx_seq_one_letter_code
_entity_poly.pdbx_strand_id
1 'polypeptide(L)'
;MTNAQYAAFLNAVASQSDTYALYDTNMASYGLTRSGSAGNWTYTATDPNKPVVYVSFWDAARFCNWLTSGETEVGVYNFGGATNPTNNTVSRDAAAWAAGGWALPTENEWYKAAYYNPATDSYSLYPTGKNTIAAGDANYGGTGATKDAGSYAANPNGTFDQGGNVWEWNDAIINTTGRGVRGGAFYDSDSNLASSARYFDAAPLENYNLGFRVVASSLTAVPEPSTWAGAMGLMTLVFGVWVRRGRRPL
;
A
#
# COMPACT_ATOMS: atom_id res chain seq x y z
N MET A 1 3.63 2.95 -2.31
CA MET A 1 3.90 2.99 -0.86
C MET A 1 5.40 2.76 -0.67
N THR A 2 6.09 3.56 0.13
CA THR A 2 7.55 3.40 0.33
C THR A 2 7.90 2.58 1.58
N ASN A 3 9.14 2.10 1.65
CA ASN A 3 9.67 1.43 2.84
C ASN A 3 9.54 2.30 4.10
N ALA A 4 9.79 3.61 4.04
CA ALA A 4 9.66 4.48 5.21
C ALA A 4 8.21 4.56 5.72
N GLN A 5 7.25 4.65 4.80
CA GLN A 5 5.82 4.69 5.15
C GLN A 5 5.37 3.36 5.77
N TYR A 6 5.81 2.24 5.19
CA TYR A 6 5.47 0.92 5.71
C TYR A 6 6.19 0.60 7.04
N ALA A 7 7.42 1.08 7.25
CA ALA A 7 8.11 1.00 8.53
C ALA A 7 7.33 1.72 9.63
N ALA A 8 6.78 2.90 9.34
CA ALA A 8 5.96 3.64 10.31
C ALA A 8 4.71 2.83 10.71
N PHE A 9 4.05 2.21 9.74
CA PHE A 9 2.93 1.29 9.98
C PHE A 9 3.35 0.12 10.88
N LEU A 10 4.40 -0.63 10.52
CA LEU A 10 4.85 -1.78 11.31
C LEU A 10 5.26 -1.41 12.74
N ASN A 11 5.93 -0.27 12.94
CA ASN A 11 6.25 0.19 14.29
C ASN A 11 4.99 0.51 15.11
N ALA A 12 3.93 1.00 14.48
CA ALA A 12 2.67 1.30 15.15
C ALA A 12 1.90 0.03 15.54
N VAL A 13 1.86 -1.00 14.66
CA VAL A 13 0.93 -2.13 14.83
C VAL A 13 1.60 -3.48 15.13
N ALA A 14 2.89 -3.63 14.85
CA ALA A 14 3.61 -4.91 14.92
C ALA A 14 4.84 -4.88 15.85
N SER A 15 5.14 -3.75 16.50
CA SER A 15 6.30 -3.63 17.41
C SER A 15 6.24 -4.57 18.61
N GLN A 16 5.05 -4.86 19.15
CA GLN A 16 4.88 -5.82 20.25
C GLN A 16 4.68 -7.25 19.72
N SER A 17 3.80 -7.42 18.73
CA SER A 17 3.48 -8.71 18.14
C SER A 17 3.04 -8.54 16.69
N ASP A 18 3.74 -9.20 15.77
CA ASP A 18 3.37 -9.24 14.36
C ASP A 18 2.33 -10.34 14.10
N THR A 19 1.14 -10.15 14.67
CA THR A 19 0.08 -11.16 14.74
C THR A 19 -0.39 -11.63 13.36
N TYR A 20 -0.32 -10.74 12.37
CA TYR A 20 -0.77 -11.00 11.01
C TYR A 20 0.38 -11.24 10.03
N ALA A 21 1.62 -11.38 10.53
CA ALA A 21 2.82 -11.55 9.70
C ALA A 21 2.98 -10.44 8.65
N LEU A 22 2.71 -9.19 9.02
CA LEU A 22 2.79 -7.99 8.18
C LEU A 22 4.21 -7.69 7.68
N TYR A 23 5.22 -8.29 8.32
CA TYR A 23 6.61 -8.21 7.91
C TYR A 23 7.13 -9.56 7.43
N ASP A 24 7.42 -9.64 6.13
CA ASP A 24 8.27 -10.70 5.57
C ASP A 24 9.74 -10.39 5.87
N THR A 25 10.47 -11.38 6.39
CA THR A 25 11.92 -11.30 6.59
C THR A 25 12.72 -10.95 5.33
N ASN A 26 12.21 -11.24 4.14
CA ASN A 26 12.83 -10.89 2.86
C ASN A 26 12.82 -9.37 2.60
N MET A 27 11.93 -8.61 3.24
CA MET A 27 11.90 -7.14 3.15
C MET A 27 13.24 -6.51 3.55
N ALA A 28 14.04 -7.18 4.40
CA ALA A 28 15.36 -6.72 4.81
C ALA A 28 16.30 -6.51 3.62
N SER A 29 16.26 -7.40 2.63
CA SER A 29 17.07 -7.32 1.41
C SER A 29 16.60 -6.20 0.45
N TYR A 30 15.43 -5.61 0.73
CA TYR A 30 14.77 -4.61 -0.13
C TYR A 30 14.55 -3.28 0.59
N GLY A 31 15.27 -3.06 1.69
CA GLY A 31 15.37 -1.74 2.31
C GLY A 31 14.49 -1.54 3.54
N LEU A 32 13.93 -2.59 4.13
CA LEU A 32 13.13 -2.52 5.35
C LEU A 32 13.52 -3.65 6.31
N THR A 33 14.18 -3.30 7.41
CA THR A 33 14.76 -4.26 8.36
C THR A 33 13.99 -4.29 9.67
N ARG A 34 13.97 -5.45 10.35
CA ARG A 34 13.46 -5.63 11.72
C ARG A 34 14.62 -5.96 12.67
N SER A 35 14.65 -5.31 13.82
CA SER A 35 15.62 -5.55 14.91
C SER A 35 14.90 -5.61 16.26
N GLY A 36 15.56 -6.15 17.29
CA GLY A 36 15.00 -6.32 18.63
C GLY A 36 14.64 -7.77 18.94
N SER A 37 13.61 -7.97 19.76
CA SER A 37 13.16 -9.29 20.22
C SER A 37 11.64 -9.36 20.32
N ALA A 38 11.09 -10.56 20.49
CA ALA A 38 9.65 -10.74 20.72
C ALA A 38 9.15 -9.80 21.84
N GLY A 39 8.04 -9.10 21.60
CA GLY A 39 7.51 -8.08 22.50
C GLY A 39 8.12 -6.68 22.35
N ASN A 40 9.21 -6.53 21.60
CA ASN A 40 9.89 -5.24 21.39
C ASN A 40 10.72 -5.25 20.09
N TRP A 41 10.02 -5.19 18.96
CA TRP A 41 10.59 -5.04 17.62
C TRP A 41 10.67 -3.57 17.20
N THR A 42 11.69 -3.24 16.42
CA THR A 42 11.84 -1.97 15.73
C THR A 42 12.05 -2.21 14.25
N TYR A 43 11.28 -1.51 13.42
CA TYR A 43 11.32 -1.59 11.97
C TYR A 43 11.98 -0.34 11.38
N THR A 44 13.02 -0.52 10.57
CA THR A 44 13.83 0.58 10.04
C THR A 44 13.96 0.46 8.54
N ALA A 45 13.58 1.51 7.82
CA ALA A 45 13.80 1.62 6.39
C ALA A 45 15.24 2.07 6.09
N THR A 46 16.05 1.20 5.48
CA THR A 46 17.42 1.52 5.04
C THR A 46 17.44 2.14 3.64
N ASP A 47 16.45 1.83 2.79
CA ASP A 47 16.19 2.52 1.53
C ASP A 47 14.79 3.16 1.58
N PRO A 48 14.65 4.31 2.28
CA PRO A 48 13.34 4.84 2.71
C PRO A 48 12.39 5.21 1.57
N ASN A 49 12.91 5.56 0.40
CA ASN A 49 12.12 6.05 -0.74
C ASN A 49 11.79 4.96 -1.76
N LYS A 50 12.42 3.78 -1.67
CA LYS A 50 12.08 2.65 -2.54
C LYS A 50 10.68 2.11 -2.20
N PRO A 51 9.95 1.56 -3.19
CA PRO A 51 8.67 0.94 -2.92
C PRO A 51 8.82 -0.22 -1.95
N VAL A 52 7.89 -0.35 -1.00
CA VAL A 52 7.78 -1.56 -0.21
C VAL A 52 7.31 -2.71 -1.09
N VAL A 53 7.95 -3.87 -0.91
CA VAL A 53 7.67 -5.14 -1.61
C VAL A 53 7.62 -6.27 -0.59
N TYR A 54 7.28 -7.49 -1.02
CA TYR A 54 6.91 -8.60 -0.13
C TYR A 54 5.70 -8.28 0.74
N VAL A 55 4.73 -7.59 0.17
CA VAL A 55 3.46 -7.27 0.84
C VAL A 55 2.33 -7.98 0.11
N SER A 56 1.53 -8.73 0.85
CA SER A 56 0.35 -9.38 0.31
C SER A 56 -0.78 -8.36 0.12
N PHE A 57 -1.84 -8.78 -0.56
CA PHE A 57 -3.05 -7.97 -0.63
C PHE A 57 -3.61 -7.71 0.77
N TRP A 58 -3.50 -8.67 1.70
CA TRP A 58 -4.01 -8.55 3.06
C TRP A 58 -3.23 -7.53 3.88
N ASP A 59 -1.90 -7.48 3.73
CA ASP A 59 -1.08 -6.50 4.44
C ASP A 59 -1.33 -5.10 3.93
N ALA A 60 -1.43 -4.95 2.61
CA ALA A 60 -1.78 -3.70 1.96
C ALA A 60 -3.19 -3.21 2.35
N ALA A 61 -4.15 -4.13 2.49
CA ALA A 61 -5.50 -3.82 2.97
C ALA A 61 -5.52 -3.44 4.46
N ARG A 62 -4.73 -4.10 5.31
CA ARG A 62 -4.55 -3.73 6.74
C ARG A 62 -3.87 -2.37 6.90
N PHE A 63 -2.92 -2.05 6.03
CA PHE A 63 -2.34 -0.72 5.96
C PHE A 63 -3.42 0.34 5.67
N CYS A 64 -4.35 0.05 4.76
CA CYS A 64 -5.47 0.96 4.46
C CYS A 64 -6.44 1.12 5.64
N ASN A 65 -6.73 0.03 6.36
CA ASN A 65 -7.52 0.11 7.59
C ASN A 65 -6.81 0.96 8.65
N TRP A 66 -5.50 0.79 8.81
CA TRP A 66 -4.70 1.60 9.73
C TRP A 66 -4.74 3.09 9.36
N LEU A 67 -4.66 3.44 8.09
CA LEU A 67 -4.86 4.83 7.66
C LEU A 67 -6.29 5.35 7.92
N THR A 68 -7.28 4.46 7.93
CA THR A 68 -8.69 4.80 8.16
C THR A 68 -9.01 5.03 9.64
N SER A 69 -8.46 4.21 10.54
CA SER A 69 -8.90 4.18 11.94
C SER A 69 -7.77 4.15 12.98
N GLY A 70 -6.52 3.92 12.56
CA GLY A 70 -5.39 3.61 13.43
C GLY A 70 -5.26 2.12 13.79
N GLU A 71 -6.17 1.26 13.32
CA GLU A 71 -6.22 -0.19 13.63
C GLU A 71 -6.17 -1.04 12.35
N THR A 72 -5.59 -2.23 12.39
CA THR A 72 -5.49 -3.11 11.21
C THR A 72 -6.80 -3.80 10.86
N GLU A 73 -7.62 -4.13 11.86
CA GLU A 73 -8.86 -4.91 11.67
C GLU A 73 -10.14 -4.05 11.67
N VAL A 74 -10.00 -2.72 11.77
CA VAL A 74 -11.12 -1.77 11.73
C VAL A 74 -10.87 -0.76 10.62
N GLY A 75 -11.76 -0.70 9.63
CA GLY A 75 -11.61 0.23 8.51
C GLY A 75 -12.51 -0.17 7.35
N VAL A 76 -12.05 0.09 6.12
CA VAL A 76 -12.82 -0.24 4.91
C VAL A 76 -12.84 -1.73 4.60
N TYR A 77 -11.90 -2.52 5.14
CA TYR A 77 -11.83 -3.96 4.92
C TYR A 77 -12.14 -4.72 6.21
N ASN A 78 -13.03 -5.70 6.13
CA ASN A 78 -13.29 -6.62 7.24
C ASN A 78 -12.70 -8.00 6.94
N PHE A 79 -11.75 -8.44 7.76
CA PHE A 79 -11.06 -9.72 7.60
C PHE A 79 -11.66 -10.85 8.46
N GLY A 80 -12.64 -10.55 9.32
CA GLY A 80 -13.22 -11.51 10.25
C GLY A 80 -12.20 -12.07 11.27
N GLY A 81 -11.12 -11.34 11.52
CA GLY A 81 -10.02 -11.75 12.40
C GLY A 81 -9.07 -12.81 11.81
N ALA A 82 -9.22 -13.17 10.53
CA ALA A 82 -8.34 -14.12 9.86
C ALA A 82 -7.08 -13.42 9.30
N THR A 83 -5.91 -14.00 9.50
CA THR A 83 -4.67 -13.54 8.85
C THR A 83 -4.81 -13.58 7.33
N ASN A 84 -5.30 -14.71 6.80
CA ASN A 84 -5.57 -14.95 5.39
C ASN A 84 -7.04 -15.32 5.19
N PRO A 85 -7.96 -14.33 5.06
CA PRO A 85 -9.37 -14.61 4.85
C PRO A 85 -9.63 -15.25 3.48
N THR A 86 -10.83 -15.81 3.30
CA THR A 86 -11.26 -16.29 1.98
C THR A 86 -11.36 -15.11 1.02
N ASN A 87 -10.75 -15.21 -0.16
CA ASN A 87 -10.55 -14.04 -1.03
C ASN A 87 -11.85 -13.27 -1.31
N ASN A 88 -12.91 -13.98 -1.67
CA ASN A 88 -14.19 -13.38 -2.07
C ASN A 88 -15.06 -12.88 -0.90
N THR A 89 -14.61 -13.01 0.35
CA THR A 89 -15.36 -12.49 1.52
C THR A 89 -14.93 -11.08 1.92
N VAL A 90 -13.84 -10.57 1.36
CA VAL A 90 -13.30 -9.24 1.68
C VAL A 90 -13.54 -8.29 0.50
N SER A 91 -14.29 -7.23 0.74
CA SER A 91 -14.52 -6.13 -0.20
C SER A 91 -14.55 -4.82 0.58
N ARG A 92 -14.45 -3.68 -0.12
CA ARG A 92 -14.58 -2.37 0.55
C ARG A 92 -15.97 -2.22 1.12
N ASP A 93 -16.05 -1.92 2.41
CA ASP A 93 -17.27 -1.47 3.05
C ASP A 93 -17.62 -0.06 2.53
N ALA A 94 -18.81 0.06 1.94
CA ALA A 94 -19.24 1.30 1.30
C ALA A 94 -19.48 2.44 2.31
N ALA A 95 -19.91 2.12 3.53
CA ALA A 95 -20.18 3.12 4.56
C ALA A 95 -18.87 3.67 5.14
N ALA A 96 -17.92 2.79 5.47
CA ALA A 96 -16.58 3.18 5.91
C ALA A 96 -15.83 3.96 4.82
N TRP A 97 -15.96 3.55 3.56
CA TRP A 97 -15.42 4.30 2.42
C TRP A 97 -16.03 5.71 2.35
N ALA A 98 -17.37 5.82 2.35
CA ALA A 98 -18.05 7.12 2.31
C ALA A 98 -17.75 8.02 3.52
N ALA A 99 -17.33 7.43 4.65
CA ALA A 99 -16.98 8.13 5.88
C ALA A 99 -15.51 8.61 5.95
N GLY A 100 -14.79 8.68 4.83
CA GLY A 100 -13.40 9.15 4.80
C GLY A 100 -12.35 8.01 4.77
N GLY A 101 -12.75 6.80 4.39
CA GLY A 101 -11.88 5.64 4.37
C GLY A 101 -10.75 5.71 3.34
N TRP A 102 -9.70 4.93 3.60
CA TRP A 102 -8.57 4.66 2.74
C TRP A 102 -8.63 3.24 2.20
N ALA A 103 -8.19 3.01 0.97
CA ALA A 103 -8.29 1.70 0.34
C ALA A 103 -7.19 1.40 -0.68
N LEU A 104 -7.04 0.11 -0.99
CA LEU A 104 -6.95 -0.40 -2.36
C LEU A 104 -7.40 0.54 -3.47
N PRO A 105 -6.70 0.91 -4.55
CA PRO A 105 -7.41 1.40 -5.73
C PRO A 105 -8.28 0.28 -6.31
N THR A 106 -9.39 0.64 -6.95
CA THR A 106 -10.10 -0.30 -7.82
C THR A 106 -9.27 -0.45 -9.09
N GLU A 107 -9.48 -1.55 -9.81
CA GLU A 107 -8.95 -1.72 -11.16
C GLU A 107 -9.23 -0.49 -12.05
N ASN A 108 -10.42 0.10 -11.95
CA ASN A 108 -10.81 1.26 -12.74
C ASN A 108 -10.19 2.57 -12.25
N GLU A 109 -10.12 2.78 -10.93
CA GLU A 109 -9.42 3.93 -10.34
C GLU A 109 -7.93 3.90 -10.72
N TRP A 110 -7.29 2.74 -10.58
CA TRP A 110 -5.89 2.53 -10.96
C TRP A 110 -5.67 2.81 -12.44
N TYR A 111 -6.50 2.21 -13.30
CA TYR A 111 -6.41 2.35 -14.75
C TYR A 111 -6.61 3.79 -15.21
N LYS A 112 -7.63 4.47 -14.69
CA LYS A 112 -7.90 5.87 -15.04
C LYS A 112 -6.75 6.76 -14.58
N ALA A 113 -6.25 6.58 -13.35
CA ALA A 113 -5.10 7.33 -12.86
C ALA A 113 -3.86 7.13 -13.75
N ALA A 114 -3.64 5.93 -14.27
CA ALA A 114 -2.47 5.60 -15.08
C ALA A 114 -2.53 6.18 -16.50
N TYR A 115 -3.64 5.99 -17.20
CA TYR A 115 -3.68 6.15 -18.66
C TYR A 115 -4.56 7.29 -19.17
N TYR A 116 -5.47 7.82 -18.35
CA TYR A 116 -6.35 8.91 -18.78
C TYR A 116 -5.61 10.25 -18.70
N ASN A 117 -5.73 11.07 -19.73
CA ASN A 117 -5.26 12.44 -19.73
C ASN A 117 -6.46 13.40 -19.70
N PRO A 118 -6.70 14.12 -18.59
CA PRO A 118 -7.83 15.05 -18.47
C PRO A 118 -7.69 16.29 -19.36
N ALA A 119 -6.46 16.67 -19.73
CA ALA A 119 -6.23 17.84 -20.58
C ALA A 119 -6.66 17.59 -22.04
N THR A 120 -6.64 16.33 -22.48
CA THR A 120 -7.00 15.92 -23.85
C THR A 120 -8.23 15.02 -23.91
N ASP A 121 -8.84 14.71 -22.77
CA ASP A 121 -9.95 13.76 -22.62
C ASP A 121 -9.74 12.44 -23.37
N SER A 122 -8.56 11.83 -23.20
CA SER A 122 -8.14 10.66 -23.96
C SER A 122 -7.33 9.66 -23.14
N TYR A 123 -7.21 8.42 -23.62
CA TYR A 123 -6.34 7.40 -23.03
C TYR A 123 -5.07 7.19 -23.86
N SER A 124 -3.96 6.86 -23.20
CA SER A 124 -2.69 6.48 -23.82
C SER A 124 -2.38 4.98 -23.67
N LEU A 125 -1.46 4.47 -24.49
CA LEU A 125 -0.98 3.09 -24.38
C LEU A 125 -0.15 2.88 -23.10
N TYR A 126 0.69 3.84 -22.73
CA TYR A 126 1.55 3.74 -21.55
C TYR A 126 1.21 4.82 -20.51
N PRO A 127 1.56 4.61 -19.23
CA PRO A 127 1.23 5.55 -18.16
C PRO A 127 1.88 6.93 -18.33
N THR A 128 2.88 7.06 -19.18
CA THR A 128 3.58 8.33 -19.48
C THR A 128 2.72 9.34 -20.25
N GLY A 129 1.47 9.01 -20.57
CA GLY A 129 0.61 9.81 -21.45
C GLY A 129 0.93 9.65 -22.93
N LYS A 130 1.77 8.68 -23.30
CA LYS A 130 2.27 8.46 -24.67
C LYS A 130 1.86 7.08 -25.20
N ASN A 131 1.92 6.92 -26.52
CA ASN A 131 1.73 5.64 -27.19
C ASN A 131 3.03 4.88 -27.47
N THR A 132 4.14 5.39 -26.94
CA THR A 132 5.47 4.77 -26.96
C THR A 132 6.11 4.93 -25.59
N ILE A 133 7.09 4.08 -25.27
CA ILE A 133 7.86 4.16 -24.04
C ILE A 133 9.33 3.88 -24.30
N ALA A 134 10.21 4.62 -23.64
CA ALA A 134 11.66 4.42 -23.68
C ALA A 134 12.21 4.17 -22.27
N ALA A 135 13.42 3.62 -22.18
CA ALA A 135 14.07 3.29 -20.91
C ALA A 135 14.23 4.49 -19.94
N GLY A 136 14.21 5.72 -20.46
CA GLY A 136 14.25 6.94 -19.65
C GLY A 136 12.88 7.41 -19.11
N ASP A 137 11.78 6.76 -19.48
CA ASP A 137 10.43 7.15 -19.06
C ASP A 137 9.93 6.38 -17.82
N ALA A 138 10.47 5.19 -17.54
CA ALA A 138 10.03 4.30 -16.47
C ALA A 138 11.13 3.30 -16.06
N ASN A 139 10.97 2.65 -14.90
CA ASN A 139 11.85 1.55 -14.47
C ASN A 139 11.31 0.19 -14.96
N TYR A 140 11.78 -0.29 -16.10
CA TYR A 140 11.38 -1.58 -16.68
C TYR A 140 12.50 -2.16 -17.56
N GLY A 141 12.35 -3.40 -18.04
CA GLY A 141 13.25 -3.99 -19.03
C GLY A 141 14.54 -4.58 -18.45
N GLY A 142 14.54 -5.00 -17.19
CA GLY A 142 15.67 -5.71 -16.60
C GLY A 142 16.73 -4.81 -15.96
N THR A 143 16.34 -3.70 -15.36
CA THR A 143 17.26 -2.73 -14.73
C THR A 143 17.94 -3.25 -13.45
N GLY A 144 17.52 -4.42 -12.97
CA GLY A 144 18.14 -5.17 -11.87
C GLY A 144 17.63 -4.84 -10.47
N ALA A 145 16.97 -3.71 -10.25
CA ALA A 145 16.41 -3.34 -8.94
C ALA A 145 15.30 -2.28 -9.05
N THR A 146 14.52 -2.13 -7.98
CA THR A 146 13.63 -0.99 -7.81
C THR A 146 14.41 0.32 -7.70
N LYS A 147 13.75 1.41 -8.07
CA LYS A 147 14.24 2.79 -7.92
C LYS A 147 13.42 3.50 -6.86
N ASP A 148 13.97 4.58 -6.33
CA ASP A 148 13.25 5.50 -5.44
C ASP A 148 11.96 5.97 -6.14
N ALA A 149 10.85 6.01 -5.40
CA ALA A 149 9.59 6.50 -5.92
C ALA A 149 9.74 7.93 -6.43
N GLY A 150 9.20 8.23 -7.61
CA GLY A 150 9.32 9.52 -8.27
C GLY A 150 10.65 9.77 -8.99
N SER A 151 11.45 8.72 -9.25
CA SER A 151 12.70 8.85 -10.04
C SER A 151 12.45 9.23 -11.52
N TYR A 152 11.22 9.02 -12.01
CA TYR A 152 10.80 9.33 -13.37
C TYR A 152 9.73 10.41 -13.38
N ALA A 153 9.43 10.97 -14.56
CA ALA A 153 8.41 12.01 -14.69
C ALA A 153 7.02 11.49 -14.30
N ALA A 154 6.22 12.34 -13.65
CA ALA A 154 4.83 12.05 -13.40
C ALA A 154 4.02 11.93 -14.70
N ASN A 155 2.95 11.15 -14.64
CA ASN A 155 1.96 11.09 -15.72
C ASN A 155 1.09 12.35 -15.79
N PRO A 156 0.20 12.50 -16.80
CA PRO A 156 -0.68 13.66 -16.92
C PRO A 156 -1.62 13.92 -15.72
N ASN A 157 -1.83 12.94 -14.85
CA ASN A 157 -2.59 13.09 -13.60
C ASN A 157 -1.71 13.45 -12.40
N GLY A 158 -0.40 13.67 -12.59
CA GLY A 158 0.54 14.01 -11.52
C GLY A 158 0.95 12.82 -10.66
N THR A 159 0.69 11.59 -11.08
CA THR A 159 1.11 10.38 -10.34
C THR A 159 2.40 9.80 -10.92
N PHE A 160 3.18 9.15 -10.05
CA PHE A 160 4.47 8.55 -10.40
C PHE A 160 4.37 7.02 -10.45
N ASP A 161 5.29 6.42 -11.20
CA ASP A 161 5.59 4.97 -11.17
C ASP A 161 4.37 4.04 -11.37
N GLN A 162 3.35 4.47 -12.13
CA GLN A 162 2.27 3.56 -12.55
C GLN A 162 2.68 2.66 -13.74
N GLY A 163 3.85 2.88 -14.31
CA GLY A 163 4.48 1.98 -15.26
C GLY A 163 5.85 1.58 -14.74
N GLY A 164 6.03 0.29 -14.46
CA GLY A 164 7.27 -0.26 -13.95
C GLY A 164 7.49 -0.02 -12.46
N ASN A 165 8.75 -0.14 -12.06
CA ASN A 165 9.21 -0.23 -10.68
C ASN A 165 8.69 -1.50 -9.97
N VAL A 166 7.40 -1.56 -9.63
CA VAL A 166 6.78 -2.74 -9.02
C VAL A 166 5.35 -2.91 -9.54
N TRP A 167 4.88 -4.15 -9.62
CA TRP A 167 3.46 -4.42 -9.71
C TRP A 167 2.73 -3.84 -8.50
N GLU A 168 1.50 -3.41 -8.69
CA GLU A 168 0.70 -2.82 -7.62
C GLU A 168 -0.64 -3.54 -7.50
N TRP A 169 -0.93 -3.99 -6.27
CA TRP A 169 -2.23 -4.53 -5.91
C TRP A 169 -3.37 -3.54 -6.16
N ASN A 170 -4.48 -4.06 -6.69
CA ASN A 170 -5.79 -3.41 -6.69
C ASN A 170 -6.85 -4.36 -6.13
N ASP A 171 -8.01 -3.83 -5.74
CA ASP A 171 -8.99 -4.60 -4.99
C ASP A 171 -9.95 -5.45 -5.83
N ALA A 172 -9.76 -5.54 -7.14
CA ALA A 172 -10.59 -6.37 -8.00
C ALA A 172 -10.50 -7.85 -7.57
N ILE A 173 -11.66 -8.47 -7.35
CA ILE A 173 -11.78 -9.89 -7.09
C ILE A 173 -11.82 -10.60 -8.44
N ILE A 174 -10.76 -11.31 -8.80
CA ILE A 174 -10.65 -11.96 -10.12
C ILE A 174 -11.22 -13.38 -10.09
N ASN A 175 -10.90 -14.12 -9.02
CA ASN A 175 -11.42 -15.46 -8.78
C ASN A 175 -11.37 -15.77 -7.27
N THR A 176 -11.54 -17.03 -6.89
CA THR A 176 -11.58 -17.47 -5.49
C THR A 176 -10.27 -17.27 -4.72
N THR A 177 -9.15 -17.01 -5.39
CA THR A 177 -7.85 -16.75 -4.75
C THR A 177 -7.19 -15.45 -5.23
N GLY A 178 -7.53 -14.98 -6.43
CA GLY A 178 -6.82 -13.92 -7.13
C GLY A 178 -7.33 -12.50 -6.90
N ARG A 179 -6.39 -11.55 -6.74
CA ARG A 179 -6.59 -10.10 -6.73
C ARG A 179 -5.87 -9.45 -7.90
N GLY A 180 -6.43 -8.37 -8.42
CA GLY A 180 -5.84 -7.66 -9.56
C GLY A 180 -4.48 -7.03 -9.23
N VAL A 181 -3.56 -7.10 -10.18
CA VAL A 181 -2.29 -6.35 -10.14
C VAL A 181 -2.07 -5.63 -11.47
N ARG A 182 -1.42 -4.46 -11.41
CA ARG A 182 -1.17 -3.61 -12.57
C ARG A 182 0.22 -2.97 -12.55
N GLY A 183 0.65 -2.47 -13.70
CA GLY A 183 1.79 -1.56 -13.83
C GLY A 183 3.09 -2.17 -14.33
N GLY A 184 3.32 -3.48 -14.12
CA GLY A 184 4.61 -4.09 -14.42
C GLY A 184 5.70 -3.71 -13.41
N ALA A 185 6.81 -4.42 -13.42
CA ALA A 185 7.94 -4.18 -12.53
C ALA A 185 9.25 -3.88 -13.28
N PHE A 186 10.31 -3.58 -12.52
CA PHE A 186 11.64 -3.22 -13.00
C PHE A 186 12.29 -4.24 -13.96
N TYR A 187 11.88 -5.51 -13.91
CA TYR A 187 12.41 -6.56 -14.78
C TYR A 187 11.49 -6.92 -15.95
N ASP A 188 10.25 -6.41 -15.97
CA ASP A 188 9.26 -6.76 -16.97
C ASP A 188 9.46 -6.01 -18.28
N SER A 189 8.93 -6.57 -19.37
CA SER A 189 8.91 -5.91 -20.67
C SER A 189 7.92 -4.74 -20.70
N ASP A 190 8.05 -3.85 -21.67
CA ASP A 190 7.09 -2.76 -21.89
C ASP A 190 5.65 -3.25 -22.07
N SER A 191 5.44 -4.44 -22.64
CA SER A 191 4.11 -5.02 -22.80
C SER A 191 3.35 -5.19 -21.48
N ASN A 192 4.06 -5.33 -20.36
CA ASN A 192 3.47 -5.42 -19.02
C ASN A 192 3.06 -4.05 -18.45
N LEU A 193 3.60 -2.96 -19.00
CA LEU A 193 3.27 -1.58 -18.63
C LEU A 193 2.11 -1.02 -19.48
N ALA A 194 1.69 -1.73 -20.53
CA ALA A 194 0.67 -1.26 -21.45
C ALA A 194 -0.74 -1.25 -20.83
N SER A 195 -1.61 -0.36 -21.31
CA SER A 195 -2.98 -0.21 -20.82
C SER A 195 -3.84 -1.48 -20.91
N SER A 196 -3.58 -2.32 -21.91
CA SER A 196 -4.21 -3.63 -22.08
C SER A 196 -3.72 -4.69 -21.08
N ALA A 197 -2.57 -4.48 -20.43
CA ALA A 197 -2.01 -5.44 -19.48
C ALA A 197 -2.86 -5.48 -18.20
N ARG A 198 -3.40 -6.67 -17.90
CA ARG A 198 -4.15 -6.98 -16.69
C ARG A 198 -3.68 -8.32 -16.17
N TYR A 199 -3.22 -8.34 -14.94
CA TYR A 199 -2.73 -9.54 -14.28
C TYR A 199 -3.41 -9.69 -12.93
N PHE A 200 -3.21 -10.85 -12.31
CA PHE A 200 -3.68 -11.11 -10.96
C PHE A 200 -2.73 -12.09 -10.30
N ASP A 201 -2.68 -12.02 -8.98
CA ASP A 201 -1.93 -12.94 -8.14
C ASP A 201 -2.77 -13.39 -6.96
N ALA A 202 -2.36 -14.47 -6.31
CA ALA A 202 -3.05 -14.95 -5.12
C ALA A 202 -2.97 -13.89 -4.01
N ALA A 203 -4.10 -13.58 -3.38
CA ALA A 203 -4.17 -12.55 -2.35
C ALA A 203 -3.11 -12.65 -1.22
N PRO A 204 -2.72 -13.85 -0.72
CA PRO A 204 -1.67 -13.97 0.29
C PRO A 204 -0.24 -13.96 -0.28
N LEU A 205 -0.05 -13.78 -1.59
CA LEU A 205 1.28 -13.79 -2.21
C LEU A 205 2.07 -12.55 -1.79
N GLU A 206 3.30 -12.76 -1.35
CA GLU A 206 4.31 -11.72 -1.10
C GLU A 206 5.46 -11.93 -2.09
N ASN A 207 5.87 -10.89 -2.81
CA ASN A 207 6.92 -11.01 -3.83
C ASN A 207 7.80 -9.76 -3.94
N TYR A 208 9.03 -9.93 -4.41
CA TYR A 208 10.07 -8.89 -4.46
C TYR A 208 9.78 -7.73 -5.43
N ASN A 209 8.77 -7.89 -6.26
CA ASN A 209 8.38 -6.99 -7.33
C ASN A 209 6.93 -6.53 -7.19
N LEU A 210 6.29 -6.81 -6.06
CA LEU A 210 4.88 -6.59 -5.83
C LEU A 210 4.70 -5.71 -4.60
N GLY A 211 4.19 -4.51 -4.83
CA GLY A 211 3.86 -3.51 -3.83
C GLY A 211 2.42 -3.03 -3.98
N PHE A 212 2.17 -1.79 -3.57
CA PHE A 212 0.84 -1.19 -3.69
C PHE A 212 0.87 0.34 -3.62
N ARG A 213 -0.26 0.93 -4.00
CA ARG A 213 -0.62 2.32 -3.72
C ARG A 213 -1.99 2.36 -3.05
N VAL A 214 -2.33 3.49 -2.46
CA VAL A 214 -3.62 3.69 -1.77
C VAL A 214 -4.40 4.84 -2.40
N VAL A 215 -5.71 4.81 -2.20
CA VAL A 215 -6.63 5.90 -2.53
C VAL A 215 -7.39 6.31 -1.27
N ALA A 216 -7.80 7.57 -1.22
CA ALA A 216 -8.66 8.12 -0.17
C ALA A 216 -9.98 8.55 -0.78
N SER A 217 -11.08 8.33 -0.06
CA SER A 217 -12.43 8.73 -0.47
C SER A 217 -12.64 10.24 -0.49
N SER A 218 -11.81 11.00 0.23
CA SER A 218 -11.83 12.45 0.22
C SER A 218 -10.42 13.01 0.40
N LEU A 219 -10.16 14.20 -0.15
CA LEU A 219 -8.87 14.89 -0.09
C LEU A 219 -8.60 15.56 1.27
N THR A 220 -9.25 15.14 2.35
CA THR A 220 -8.82 15.58 3.70
C THR A 220 -7.38 15.11 3.87
N ALA A 221 -6.45 16.07 3.90
CA ALA A 221 -5.02 15.90 3.72
C ALA A 221 -4.47 14.64 4.40
N VAL A 222 -3.62 13.90 3.68
CA VAL A 222 -2.81 12.81 4.23
C VAL A 222 -2.08 13.38 5.44
N PRO A 223 -2.38 12.95 6.68
CA PRO A 223 -1.60 13.43 7.81
C PRO A 223 -0.22 12.82 7.65
N GLU A 224 0.83 13.65 7.63
CA GLU A 224 2.20 13.15 7.57
C GLU A 224 2.43 12.12 8.69
N PRO A 225 3.35 11.16 8.54
CA PRO A 225 3.64 10.17 9.58
C PRO A 225 3.86 10.77 10.97
N SER A 226 4.39 11.99 11.05
CA SER A 226 4.55 12.79 12.27
C SER A 226 3.24 13.28 12.91
N THR A 227 2.20 13.50 12.10
CA THR A 227 0.88 13.97 12.53
C THR A 227 0.11 12.88 13.28
N TRP A 228 0.24 11.61 12.85
CA TRP A 228 -0.33 10.46 13.56
C TRP A 228 0.43 10.12 14.83
N ALA A 229 1.76 10.21 14.85
CA ALA A 229 2.55 10.03 16.07
C ALA A 229 2.19 11.06 17.15
N GLY A 230 1.96 12.33 16.75
CA GLY A 230 1.52 13.40 17.65
C GLY A 230 0.06 13.26 18.11
N ALA A 231 -0.86 12.92 17.20
CA ALA A 231 -2.28 12.75 17.53
C ALA A 231 -2.55 11.51 18.39
N MET A 232 -1.80 10.41 18.18
CA MET A 232 -1.91 9.19 18.97
C MET A 232 -1.20 9.27 20.33
N GLY A 233 -0.16 10.11 20.46
CA GLY A 233 0.40 10.49 21.76
C GLY A 233 -0.62 11.21 22.66
N LEU A 234 -1.53 11.99 22.07
CA LEU A 234 -2.62 12.65 22.79
C LEU A 234 -3.79 11.69 23.11
N MET A 235 -4.15 10.77 22.22
CA MET A 235 -5.24 9.80 22.46
C MET A 235 -4.86 8.73 23.52
N THR A 236 -3.60 8.30 23.57
CA THR A 236 -3.09 7.41 24.64
C THR A 236 -3.04 8.11 26.01
N LEU A 237 -2.76 9.41 26.05
CA LEU A 237 -2.86 10.22 27.27
C LEU A 237 -4.31 10.38 27.77
N VAL A 238 -5.28 10.57 26.87
CA VAL A 238 -6.70 10.71 27.23
C VAL A 238 -7.27 9.40 27.80
N PHE A 239 -6.91 8.24 27.23
CA PHE A 239 -7.30 6.94 27.80
C PHE A 239 -6.59 6.63 29.12
N GLY A 240 -5.30 6.97 29.25
CA GLY A 240 -4.53 6.77 30.49
C GLY A 240 -5.04 7.58 31.69
N VAL A 241 -5.55 8.79 31.45
CA VAL A 241 -6.17 9.65 32.49
C VAL A 241 -7.54 9.10 32.93
N TRP A 242 -8.29 8.48 32.03
CA TRP A 242 -9.61 7.90 32.34
C TRP A 242 -9.49 6.61 33.16
N VAL A 243 -8.53 5.74 32.82
CA VAL A 243 -8.26 4.50 33.56
C VAL A 243 -7.73 4.78 34.98
N ARG A 244 -6.97 5.86 35.20
CA ARG A 244 -6.48 6.24 36.54
C ARG A 244 -7.54 6.84 37.45
N ARG A 245 -8.62 7.43 36.90
CA ARG A 245 -9.71 8.03 37.69
C ARG A 245 -10.76 7.01 38.18
N GLY A 246 -10.79 5.81 37.60
CA GLY A 246 -11.71 4.73 37.98
C GLY A 246 -11.28 3.85 39.17
N ARG A 247 -10.07 4.06 39.74
CA ARG A 247 -9.59 3.32 40.92
C ARG A 247 -9.39 4.26 42.10
N ARG A 248 -10.48 4.63 42.76
CA ARG A 248 -10.44 5.09 44.16
C ARG A 248 -11.11 4.01 45.02
N PRO A 249 -10.40 3.38 45.96
CA PRO A 249 -11.02 2.43 46.87
C PRO A 249 -11.89 3.20 47.88
N LEU A 250 -13.06 2.64 48.18
CA LEU A 250 -13.73 2.85 49.47
C LEU A 250 -13.10 1.90 50.50
#